data_AF-A0A0B7H3I9-F1
#
_entry.id   AF-A0A0B7H3I9-F1
#
_cell.length_a   1.000
_cell.length_b   1.000
_cell.length_c   1.000
_cell.angle_alpha   90.00
_cell.angle_beta   90.00
_cell.angle_gamma   90.00
#
_symmetry.space_group_name_H-M   'P 1'
#
loop_
_entity.id
_entity.type
_entity.pdbx_description
1 polymer ?
#
loop_
_entity_poly.entity_id
_entity_poly.type
_entity_poly.pdbx_seq_one_letter_code
_entity_poly.pdbx_strand_id
1 'polypeptide(L)'
;MYYAHVVNGTDTHILNVDDTGVLRIPFMNYQGELHTNCLYIHCQFNQFTKIVAYDALGLFASDNQLTDVIAPFAEVVNVDNNQLTQLLYFNRAKEISCSFNKIKKLYAESAQRIVASSNNIVFLFAPLVTYLVAKNNPLEHLTTPEALTIYIDQMNRNNIYAPKLIDLYVSANDYNFA
;
A
#
# COMPACT_ATOMS: atom_id res chain seq x y z
N MET A 1 3.47 -21.18 17.12
CA MET A 1 2.24 -20.68 17.76
C MET A 1 2.07 -19.24 17.33
N TYR A 2 0.89 -18.87 16.85
CA TYR A 2 0.62 -17.51 16.42
C TYR A 2 0.21 -16.63 17.61
N TYR A 3 0.50 -15.33 17.52
CA TYR A 3 0.14 -14.35 18.51
C TYR A 3 -0.30 -13.06 17.83
N ALA A 4 -1.15 -12.31 18.52
CA ALA A 4 -1.50 -10.95 18.17
C ALA A 4 -1.82 -10.16 19.45
N HIS A 5 -1.35 -8.93 19.53
CA HIS A 5 -1.72 -8.02 20.61
C HIS A 5 -1.75 -6.58 20.09
N VAL A 6 -2.59 -5.78 20.74
CA VAL A 6 -2.72 -4.34 20.47
C VAL A 6 -2.13 -3.59 21.65
N VAL A 7 -1.26 -2.62 21.38
CA VAL A 7 -0.65 -1.74 22.37
C VAL A 7 -1.19 -0.32 22.18
N ASN A 8 -1.83 0.23 23.21
CA ASN A 8 -2.30 1.62 23.23
C ASN A 8 -1.83 2.30 24.53
N GLY A 9 -0.72 3.05 24.46
CA GLY A 9 -0.09 3.62 25.64
C GLY A 9 0.46 2.52 26.56
N THR A 10 -0.05 2.43 27.78
CA THR A 10 0.30 1.36 28.74
C THR A 10 -0.57 0.12 28.60
N ASP A 11 -1.67 0.20 27.86
CA ASP A 11 -2.66 -0.87 27.77
C ASP A 11 -2.27 -1.85 26.67
N THR A 12 -2.26 -3.13 27.02
CA THR A 12 -2.02 -4.23 26.08
C THR A 12 -3.23 -5.15 26.05
N HIS A 13 -3.82 -5.34 24.87
CA HIS A 13 -4.93 -6.25 24.66
C HIS A 13 -4.48 -7.42 23.80
N ILE A 14 -4.51 -8.64 24.36
CA ILE A 14 -4.18 -9.86 23.62
C ILE A 14 -5.39 -10.27 22.78
N LEU A 15 -5.14 -10.58 21.51
CA LEU A 15 -6.14 -11.04 20.57
C LEU A 15 -6.02 -12.56 20.39
N ASN A 16 -7.16 -13.22 20.28
CA ASN A 16 -7.19 -14.63 19.93
C ASN A 16 -6.81 -14.80 18.46
N VAL A 17 -5.89 -15.73 18.20
CA VAL A 17 -5.50 -16.14 16.85
C VAL A 17 -5.76 -17.63 16.72
N ASP A 18 -6.31 -18.03 15.57
CA ASP A 18 -6.41 -19.45 15.25
C ASP A 18 -5.02 -20.08 14.96
N ASP A 19 -4.99 -21.40 14.94
CA ASP A 19 -3.79 -22.19 14.64
C ASP A 19 -3.40 -22.17 13.15
N THR A 20 -4.24 -21.59 12.29
CA THR A 20 -3.98 -21.43 10.85
C THR A 20 -3.11 -20.21 10.54
N GLY A 21 -2.94 -19.30 11.50
CA GLY A 21 -2.16 -18.07 11.34
C GLY A 21 -2.94 -16.96 10.64
N VAL A 22 -4.27 -17.04 10.71
CA VAL A 22 -5.17 -16.00 10.20
C VAL A 22 -5.66 -15.16 11.38
N LEU A 23 -5.33 -13.88 11.34
CA LEU A 23 -5.83 -12.89 12.29
C LEU A 23 -6.99 -12.12 11.66
N ARG A 24 -8.18 -12.24 12.26
CA ARG A 24 -9.37 -11.45 11.88
C ARG A 24 -9.76 -10.54 13.02
N ILE A 25 -9.46 -9.26 12.87
CA ILE A 25 -9.87 -8.21 13.81
C ILE A 25 -11.14 -7.57 13.26
N PRO A 26 -12.30 -7.72 13.92
CA PRO A 26 -13.52 -7.06 13.47
C PRO A 26 -13.43 -5.54 13.71
N PHE A 27 -14.33 -4.79 13.08
CA PHE A 27 -14.46 -3.35 13.31
C PHE A 27 -14.95 -3.09 14.75
N MET A 28 -14.02 -2.79 15.65
CA MET A 28 -14.32 -2.49 17.05
C MET A 28 -13.61 -1.23 17.55
N ASN A 29 -13.17 -0.36 16.62
CA ASN A 29 -12.41 0.86 16.91
C ASN A 29 -11.13 0.59 17.72
N TYR A 30 -10.42 -0.50 17.42
CA TYR A 30 -9.10 -0.71 18.03
C TYR A 30 -8.15 0.43 17.68
N GLN A 31 -7.43 0.92 18.68
CA GLN A 31 -6.49 2.04 18.56
C GLN A 31 -5.09 1.57 18.94
N GLY A 32 -4.08 2.28 18.44
CA GLY A 32 -2.68 2.05 18.78
C GLY A 32 -1.96 1.14 17.79
N GLU A 33 -1.05 0.30 18.29
CA GLU A 33 -0.16 -0.52 17.48
C GLU A 33 -0.55 -1.99 17.52
N LEU A 34 -0.70 -2.62 16.35
CA LEU A 34 -0.90 -4.06 16.24
C LEU A 34 0.45 -4.77 16.06
N HIS A 35 0.74 -5.75 16.92
CA HIS A 35 1.94 -6.58 16.86
C HIS A 35 1.55 -8.06 16.71
N THR A 36 2.05 -8.72 15.68
CA THR A 36 1.67 -10.11 15.38
C THR A 36 2.71 -10.86 14.55
N ASN A 37 2.68 -12.19 14.61
CA ASN A 37 3.39 -13.08 13.68
C ASN A 37 2.43 -13.89 12.78
N CYS A 38 1.19 -13.44 12.62
CA CYS A 38 0.21 -14.10 11.75
C CYS A 38 0.62 -13.98 10.28
N LEU A 39 0.27 -15.00 9.49
CA LEU A 39 0.55 -15.05 8.06
C LEU A 39 -0.44 -14.18 7.27
N TYR A 40 -1.70 -14.13 7.70
CA TYR A 40 -2.73 -13.34 7.05
C TYR A 40 -3.45 -12.46 8.07
N ILE A 41 -3.49 -11.17 7.81
CA ILE A 41 -4.02 -10.18 8.75
C ILE A 41 -5.15 -9.41 8.08
N HIS A 42 -6.33 -9.50 8.66
CA HIS A 42 -7.51 -8.71 8.30
C HIS A 42 -7.85 -7.80 9.47
N CYS A 43 -7.58 -6.51 9.33
CA CYS A 43 -7.75 -5.51 10.39
C CYS A 43 -8.29 -4.18 9.86
N GLN A 44 -9.03 -4.24 8.74
CA GLN A 44 -9.61 -3.07 8.11
C GLN A 44 -10.61 -2.36 9.05
N PHE A 45 -10.84 -1.07 8.78
CA PHE A 45 -11.82 -0.26 9.50
C PHE A 45 -11.54 -0.22 11.01
N ASN A 46 -10.33 0.15 11.41
CA ASN A 46 -10.00 0.40 12.82
C ASN A 46 -9.30 1.76 12.93
N GLN A 47 -8.57 1.99 14.01
CA GLN A 47 -7.83 3.22 14.27
C GLN A 47 -6.37 2.89 14.61
N PHE A 48 -5.84 1.82 14.01
CA PHE A 48 -4.44 1.46 14.18
C PHE A 48 -3.55 2.56 13.60
N THR A 49 -2.52 2.94 14.33
CA THR A 49 -1.50 3.90 13.91
C THR A 49 -0.26 3.22 13.37
N LYS A 50 -0.04 1.95 13.75
CA LYS A 50 1.08 1.12 13.33
C LYS A 50 0.71 -0.36 13.27
N ILE A 51 1.33 -1.07 12.33
CA ILE A 51 1.30 -2.55 12.28
C ILE A 51 2.73 -3.08 12.21
N VAL A 52 3.04 -4.05 13.06
CA VAL A 52 4.29 -4.83 13.04
C VAL A 52 3.93 -6.31 12.83
N ALA A 53 4.26 -6.81 11.65
CA ALA A 53 3.87 -8.13 11.17
C ALA A 53 4.96 -8.74 10.28
N TYR A 54 6.09 -9.09 10.89
CA TYR A 54 7.27 -9.55 10.15
C TYR A 54 7.01 -10.77 9.27
N ASP A 55 6.20 -11.72 9.75
CA ASP A 55 5.93 -13.01 9.10
C ASP A 55 4.72 -12.98 8.17
N ALA A 56 4.03 -11.84 8.04
CA ALA A 56 2.83 -11.75 7.24
C ALA A 56 3.13 -11.95 5.75
N LEU A 57 2.32 -12.77 5.09
CA LEU A 57 2.26 -12.97 3.65
C LEU A 57 1.14 -12.12 3.02
N GLY A 58 0.04 -11.90 3.76
CA GLY A 58 -1.06 -11.05 3.35
C GLY A 58 -1.45 -10.04 4.44
N LEU A 59 -1.50 -8.76 4.07
CA LEU A 59 -1.89 -7.68 4.97
C LEU A 59 -3.04 -6.88 4.39
N PHE A 60 -4.20 -6.94 5.03
CA PHE A 60 -5.41 -6.18 4.69
C PHE A 60 -5.75 -5.24 5.85
N ALA A 61 -5.33 -3.98 5.72
CA ALA A 61 -5.39 -2.96 6.75
C ALA A 61 -5.88 -1.60 6.21
N SER A 62 -6.81 -1.63 5.26
CA SER A 62 -7.44 -0.41 4.76
C SER A 62 -8.23 0.32 5.85
N ASP A 63 -8.46 1.61 5.67
CA ASP A 63 -9.34 2.41 6.52
C ASP A 63 -8.91 2.39 7.99
N ASN A 64 -7.64 2.76 8.22
CA ASN A 64 -7.04 2.93 9.53
C ASN A 64 -6.41 4.34 9.63
N GLN A 65 -5.57 4.56 10.65
CA GLN A 65 -4.79 5.78 10.82
C GLN A 65 -3.29 5.50 10.67
N LEU A 66 -2.93 4.50 9.86
CA LEU A 66 -1.57 3.99 9.79
C LEU A 66 -0.62 5.07 9.31
N THR A 67 0.42 5.30 10.10
CA THR A 67 1.56 6.15 9.76
C THR A 67 2.80 5.31 9.45
N ASP A 68 2.83 4.06 9.92
CA ASP A 68 3.92 3.11 9.72
C ASP A 68 3.40 1.66 9.62
N VAL A 69 4.05 0.85 8.78
CA VAL A 69 3.73 -0.57 8.61
C VAL A 69 5.02 -1.33 8.36
N ILE A 70 5.28 -2.36 9.16
CA ILE A 70 6.44 -3.25 9.03
C ILE A 70 5.94 -4.65 8.69
N ALA A 71 5.99 -5.01 7.40
CA ALA A 71 5.63 -6.35 6.91
C ALA A 71 6.52 -6.77 5.72
N PRO A 72 7.85 -6.94 5.93
CA PRO A 72 8.83 -7.16 4.87
C PRO A 72 8.61 -8.40 4.00
N PHE A 73 7.84 -9.37 4.47
CA PHE A 73 7.52 -10.60 3.74
C PHE A 73 6.15 -10.61 3.09
N ALA A 74 5.36 -9.53 3.23
CA ALA A 74 4.03 -9.47 2.65
C ALA A 74 4.11 -9.50 1.12
N GLU A 75 3.40 -10.44 0.51
CA GLU A 75 3.27 -10.58 -0.94
C GLU A 75 2.05 -9.82 -1.47
N VAL A 76 0.99 -9.74 -0.66
CA VAL A 76 -0.25 -9.03 -0.95
C VAL A 76 -0.50 -8.01 0.15
N VAL A 77 -0.58 -6.74 -0.24
CA VAL A 77 -0.77 -5.62 0.69
C VAL A 77 -1.92 -4.74 0.23
N ASN A 78 -2.89 -4.53 1.13
CA ASN A 78 -3.88 -3.47 1.02
C ASN A 78 -3.82 -2.59 2.27
N VAL A 79 -3.34 -1.36 2.09
CA VAL A 79 -3.24 -0.30 3.10
C VAL A 79 -3.90 0.99 2.61
N ASP A 80 -4.97 0.85 1.81
CA ASP A 80 -5.74 1.99 1.29
C ASP A 80 -6.31 2.84 2.43
N ASN A 81 -6.50 4.14 2.17
CA ASN A 81 -7.12 5.09 3.10
C ASN A 81 -6.44 5.10 4.49
N ASN A 82 -5.18 5.52 4.49
CA ASN A 82 -4.34 5.63 5.68
C ASN A 82 -3.55 6.96 5.64
N GLN A 83 -2.55 7.12 6.51
CA GLN A 83 -1.73 8.33 6.62
C GLN A 83 -0.26 8.06 6.29
N LEU A 84 0.02 7.01 5.50
CA LEU A 84 1.38 6.58 5.19
C LEU A 84 2.10 7.63 4.34
N THR A 85 3.35 7.92 4.70
CA THR A 85 4.22 8.83 3.94
C THR A 85 5.27 8.08 3.11
N GLN A 86 5.44 6.78 3.39
CA GLN A 86 6.44 5.90 2.78
C GLN A 86 5.98 4.44 2.79
N LEU A 87 6.53 3.62 1.88
CA LEU A 87 6.25 2.18 1.76
C LEU A 87 7.50 1.30 1.93
N LEU A 88 8.43 1.69 2.81
CA LEU A 88 9.80 1.14 2.90
C LEU A 88 9.92 -0.35 3.26
N TYR A 89 8.82 -1.08 3.48
CA TYR A 89 8.85 -2.43 4.04
C TYR A 89 8.01 -3.44 3.26
N PHE A 90 7.82 -3.25 1.96
CA PHE A 90 7.06 -4.17 1.09
C PHE A 90 7.92 -4.75 -0.04
N ASN A 91 9.16 -5.11 0.28
CA ASN A 91 10.20 -5.48 -0.69
C ASN A 91 9.82 -6.72 -1.52
N ARG A 92 8.95 -7.59 -0.98
CA ARG A 92 8.47 -8.81 -1.64
C ARG A 92 7.05 -8.71 -2.19
N ALA A 93 6.39 -7.55 -2.03
CA ALA A 93 5.01 -7.41 -2.45
C ALA A 93 4.88 -7.54 -3.97
N LYS A 94 4.03 -8.46 -4.39
CA LYS A 94 3.62 -8.67 -5.79
C LYS A 94 2.40 -7.83 -6.12
N GLU A 95 1.53 -7.62 -5.14
CA GLU A 95 0.32 -6.81 -5.25
C GLU A 95 0.27 -5.76 -4.15
N ILE A 96 0.16 -4.49 -4.54
CA ILE A 96 0.10 -3.35 -3.62
C ILE A 96 -1.12 -2.49 -3.92
N SER A 97 -2.00 -2.33 -2.94
CA SER A 97 -3.01 -1.27 -2.87
C SER A 97 -2.64 -0.31 -1.74
N CYS A 98 -2.38 0.95 -2.08
CA CYS A 98 -1.99 1.99 -1.14
C CYS A 98 -2.59 3.37 -1.49
N SER A 99 -3.75 3.36 -2.13
CA SER A 99 -4.47 4.57 -2.51
C SER A 99 -4.89 5.40 -1.29
N PHE A 100 -5.10 6.70 -1.48
CA PHE A 100 -5.53 7.61 -0.42
C PHE A 100 -4.58 7.60 0.79
N ASN A 101 -3.31 7.82 0.51
CA ASN A 101 -2.26 8.02 1.50
C ASN A 101 -1.51 9.33 1.22
N LYS A 102 -0.36 9.56 1.85
CA LYS A 102 0.48 10.75 1.70
C LYS A 102 1.86 10.41 1.11
N ILE A 103 1.96 9.30 0.39
CA ILE A 103 3.24 8.76 -0.10
C ILE A 103 3.84 9.71 -1.14
N LYS A 104 5.13 10.02 -1.01
CA LYS A 104 5.86 10.90 -1.96
C LYS A 104 6.72 10.15 -2.96
N LYS A 105 7.25 8.99 -2.57
CA LYS A 105 8.09 8.15 -3.40
C LYS A 105 7.65 6.71 -3.24
N LEU A 106 7.51 6.01 -4.37
CA LEU A 106 7.14 4.61 -4.39
C LEU A 106 8.23 3.80 -5.07
N TYR A 107 8.91 2.95 -4.29
CA TYR A 107 9.85 1.94 -4.77
C TYR A 107 9.21 0.58 -4.56
N ALA A 108 8.91 -0.11 -5.65
CA ALA A 108 8.19 -1.37 -5.64
C ALA A 108 8.85 -2.36 -6.62
N GLU A 109 10.07 -2.79 -6.27
CA GLU A 109 10.93 -3.60 -7.15
C GLU A 109 10.31 -4.92 -7.57
N SER A 110 9.58 -5.58 -6.66
CA SER A 110 8.98 -6.89 -6.88
C SER A 110 7.52 -6.84 -7.35
N ALA A 111 6.90 -5.66 -7.37
CA ALA A 111 5.46 -5.55 -7.60
C ALA A 111 5.10 -5.77 -9.06
N GLN A 112 4.09 -6.61 -9.29
CA GLN A 112 3.51 -6.91 -10.59
C GLN A 112 2.23 -6.10 -10.82
N ARG A 113 1.50 -5.78 -9.74
CA ARG A 113 0.28 -4.97 -9.76
C ARG A 113 0.32 -3.90 -8.69
N ILE A 114 0.08 -2.65 -9.08
CA ILE A 114 0.05 -1.50 -8.17
C ILE A 114 -1.22 -0.67 -8.38
N VAL A 115 -1.92 -0.36 -7.28
CA VAL A 115 -2.99 0.63 -7.21
C VAL A 115 -2.63 1.66 -6.12
N ALA A 116 -2.21 2.84 -6.54
CA ALA A 116 -1.65 3.89 -5.68
C ALA A 116 -2.25 5.27 -6.00
N SER A 117 -3.56 5.33 -6.22
CA SER A 117 -4.24 6.58 -6.57
C SER A 117 -4.31 7.55 -5.40
N SER A 118 -4.44 8.85 -5.69
CA SER A 118 -4.71 9.88 -4.67
C SER A 118 -3.65 9.88 -3.56
N ASN A 119 -2.41 10.05 -3.98
CA ASN A 119 -1.24 10.20 -3.11
C ASN A 119 -0.48 11.49 -3.50
N ASN A 120 0.74 11.67 -2.97
CA ASN A 120 1.64 12.76 -3.35
C ASN A 120 2.86 12.25 -4.13
N ILE A 121 2.71 11.15 -4.89
CA ILE A 121 3.85 10.45 -5.50
C ILE A 121 4.42 11.31 -6.62
N VAL A 122 5.66 11.77 -6.44
CA VAL A 122 6.43 12.48 -7.47
C VAL A 122 7.36 11.54 -8.23
N PHE A 123 7.77 10.44 -7.60
CA PHE A 123 8.70 9.46 -8.17
C PHE A 123 8.17 8.04 -7.95
N LEU A 124 8.01 7.29 -9.04
CA LEU A 124 7.60 5.88 -9.02
C LEU A 124 8.60 5.03 -9.79
N PHE A 125 9.18 4.05 -9.10
CA PHE A 125 10.01 3.00 -9.68
C PHE A 125 9.42 1.63 -9.36
N ALA A 126 8.95 0.94 -10.40
CA ALA A 126 8.38 -0.41 -10.29
C ALA A 126 8.75 -1.21 -11.54
N PRO A 127 9.98 -1.77 -11.60
CA PRO A 127 10.52 -2.37 -12.81
C PRO A 127 9.72 -3.57 -13.32
N LEU A 128 9.08 -4.33 -12.43
CA LEU A 128 8.33 -5.55 -12.78
C LEU A 128 6.82 -5.35 -12.90
N VAL A 129 6.32 -4.12 -12.74
CA VAL A 129 4.88 -3.86 -12.76
C VAL A 129 4.35 -4.06 -14.17
N THR A 130 3.28 -4.84 -14.33
CA THR A 130 2.59 -5.03 -15.62
C THR A 130 1.31 -4.20 -15.68
N TYR A 131 0.70 -3.93 -14.51
CA TYR A 131 -0.51 -3.14 -14.35
C TYR A 131 -0.34 -2.07 -13.27
N LEU A 132 -0.43 -0.80 -13.65
CA LEU A 132 -0.27 0.34 -12.76
C LEU A 132 -1.47 1.28 -12.82
N VAL A 133 -2.02 1.61 -11.65
CA VAL A 133 -2.94 2.74 -11.46
C VAL A 133 -2.32 3.71 -10.45
N ALA A 134 -2.02 4.93 -10.88
CA ALA A 134 -1.45 5.99 -10.04
C ALA A 134 -2.06 7.36 -10.36
N LYS A 135 -3.38 7.40 -10.58
CA LYS A 135 -4.15 8.63 -10.78
C LYS A 135 -4.07 9.55 -9.56
N ASN A 136 -4.35 10.83 -9.75
CA ASN A 136 -4.30 11.86 -8.72
C ASN A 136 -2.97 11.86 -7.95
N ASN A 137 -1.86 11.85 -8.68
CA ASN A 137 -0.52 12.01 -8.15
C ASN A 137 0.24 13.06 -8.96
N PRO A 138 1.06 13.91 -8.33
CA PRO A 138 1.92 14.88 -9.01
C PRO A 138 3.17 14.19 -9.58
N LEU A 139 3.01 13.16 -10.41
CA LEU A 139 4.13 12.36 -10.92
C LEU A 139 5.06 13.21 -11.80
N GLU A 140 6.32 13.27 -11.40
CA GLU A 140 7.40 13.89 -12.17
C GLU A 140 8.28 12.86 -12.85
N HIS A 141 8.41 11.66 -12.29
CA HIS A 141 9.22 10.57 -12.83
C HIS A 141 8.55 9.21 -12.67
N LEU A 142 8.48 8.45 -13.77
CA LEU A 142 7.85 7.14 -13.82
C LEU A 142 8.75 6.15 -14.57
N THR A 143 9.19 5.09 -13.90
CA THR A 143 10.02 4.03 -14.48
C THR A 143 9.39 2.67 -14.23
N THR A 144 8.79 2.12 -15.28
CA THR A 144 8.04 0.87 -15.27
C THR A 144 8.27 0.09 -16.57
N PRO A 145 9.49 -0.44 -16.80
CA PRO A 145 9.88 -1.08 -18.04
C PRO A 145 8.93 -2.18 -18.55
N GLU A 146 8.35 -2.93 -17.61
CA GLU A 146 7.48 -4.08 -17.89
C GLU A 146 5.99 -3.73 -17.95
N ALA A 147 5.62 -2.45 -17.77
CA ALA A 147 4.22 -2.06 -17.74
C ALA A 147 3.57 -2.26 -19.10
N LEU A 148 2.45 -2.98 -19.10
CA LEU A 148 1.58 -3.18 -20.25
C LEU A 148 0.44 -2.19 -20.24
N THR A 149 -0.08 -1.88 -19.04
CA THR A 149 -1.18 -0.95 -18.84
C THR A 149 -0.86 0.05 -17.73
N ILE A 150 -1.02 1.34 -18.03
CA ILE A 150 -0.82 2.44 -17.08
C ILE A 150 -2.05 3.36 -17.08
N TYR A 151 -2.58 3.62 -15.89
CA TYR A 151 -3.58 4.65 -15.62
C TYR A 151 -2.98 5.73 -14.73
N ILE A 152 -2.73 6.90 -15.30
CA ILE A 152 -2.18 8.06 -14.59
C ILE A 152 -2.97 9.32 -14.96
N ASP A 153 -2.70 10.42 -14.29
CA ASP A 153 -3.16 11.73 -14.74
C ASP A 153 -2.09 12.37 -15.63
N GLN A 154 -2.28 13.65 -15.94
CA GLN A 154 -1.35 14.39 -16.78
C GLN A 154 0.08 14.32 -16.23
N MET A 155 0.97 13.80 -17.06
CA MET A 155 2.40 13.72 -16.80
C MET A 155 3.14 14.06 -18.09
N ASN A 156 4.29 14.73 -17.96
CA ASN A 156 5.16 14.93 -19.12
C ASN A 156 5.63 13.57 -19.65
N ARG A 157 5.28 13.24 -20.90
CA ARG A 157 5.61 11.95 -21.53
C ARG A 157 7.11 11.67 -21.55
N ASN A 158 7.96 12.69 -21.61
CA ASN A 158 9.41 12.51 -21.60
C ASN A 158 9.93 11.94 -20.27
N ASN A 159 9.11 11.98 -19.22
CA ASN A 159 9.46 11.46 -17.90
C ASN A 159 8.89 10.07 -17.62
N ILE A 160 8.30 9.43 -18.64
CA ILE A 160 7.77 8.07 -18.56
C ILE A 160 8.72 7.13 -19.29
N TYR A 161 9.30 6.17 -18.56
CA TYR A 161 10.03 5.06 -19.13
C TYR A 161 9.22 3.76 -18.99
N ALA A 162 8.50 3.40 -20.06
CA ALA A 162 7.69 2.20 -20.18
C ALA A 162 7.70 1.67 -21.64
N PRO A 163 8.80 1.05 -22.10
CA PRO A 163 8.97 0.63 -23.49
C PRO A 163 8.06 -0.53 -23.92
N LYS A 164 7.45 -1.28 -22.98
CA LYS A 164 6.47 -2.35 -23.27
C LYS A 164 5.01 -1.88 -23.20
N LEU A 165 4.78 -0.59 -23.00
CA LEU A 165 3.45 -0.03 -22.79
C LEU A 165 2.55 -0.26 -24.01
N ILE A 166 1.42 -0.91 -23.77
CA ILE A 166 0.38 -1.13 -24.77
C ILE A 166 -0.70 -0.07 -24.59
N ASP A 167 -1.19 0.08 -23.36
CA ASP A 167 -2.32 0.95 -23.03
C ASP A 167 -1.93 2.03 -22.02
N LEU A 168 -2.01 3.29 -22.46
CA LEU A 168 -1.84 4.46 -21.60
C LEU A 168 -3.17 5.21 -21.48
N TYR A 169 -3.77 5.16 -20.31
CA TYR A 169 -4.96 5.93 -19.97
C TYR A 169 -4.56 7.14 -19.14
N VAL A 170 -4.68 8.32 -19.74
CA VAL A 170 -4.46 9.59 -19.06
C VAL A 170 -5.82 10.20 -18.76
N SER A 171 -6.17 10.40 -17.49
CA SER A 171 -7.37 11.19 -17.14
C SER A 171 -7.16 12.61 -17.68
N ALA A 172 -8.03 13.07 -18.55
CA ALA A 172 -8.22 14.50 -18.74
C ALA A 172 -8.96 14.99 -17.50
N ASN A 173 -8.25 15.47 -16.47
CA ASN A 173 -8.93 16.25 -15.45
C ASN A 173 -9.39 17.54 -16.13
N ASP A 174 -10.70 17.70 -16.16
CA ASP A 174 -11.44 18.80 -16.75
C ASP A 174 -10.94 20.18 -16.27
N TYR A 175 -10.71 21.03 -17.26
CA TYR A 175 -10.89 22.48 -17.34
C TYR A 175 -11.00 23.30 -16.04
N ASN A 176 -10.02 24.18 -15.84
CA ASN A 176 -10.27 25.57 -15.44
C ASN A 176 -9.34 26.49 -16.26
N PHE A 177 -9.80 26.85 -17.46
CA PHE A 177 -9.52 28.18 -17.99
C PHE A 177 -10.60 29.10 -17.41
N ALA A 178 -10.24 29.87 -16.39
CA ALA A 178 -10.89 31.11 -16.02
C ALA A 178 -9.80 32.14 -15.74
#